data_AF-A0A8C5MBL8-F1
#
_entry.id   AF-A0A8C5MBL8-F1
#
_cell.length_a   1.000
_cell.length_b   1.000
_cell.length_c   1.000
_cell.angle_alpha   90.00
_cell.angle_beta   90.00
_cell.angle_gamma   90.00
#
_symmetry.space_group_name_H-M   'P 1'
#
loop_
_entity.id
_entity.type
_entity.pdbx_description
1 polymer ?
#
loop_
_entity_poly.entity_id
_entity_poly.type
_entity_poly.pdbx_seq_one_letter_code
_entity_poly.pdbx_strand_id
1 'polypeptide(L)'
;MEGFREDLVTALKEVVSNTNWQCVGEKERFKSPCTKLYSEDGEDVILIHTENDKFYAMDAACPHEGGPLELGDIEELGNGRLAISCPWHDFEFCLDDGSSSSGLQNHVYEVNVYDGKVYVQTQNTLALAPWKATQCKQTATIEAVTPSPCLEEEKLSLCYWASRILQTADPEDKANLTQEVQALWNAGKILEIGHTPPPSQPSRKENLTIVQPGKIKRGKGGTLASRIALLHSLANIEQWAIDLSWDIIARFAEFRMSTGEALPREFFSDFVKVAGDEAKHYRMLEARLLELGSNFGVLPVHNGLWQSAADTAHDLLARLAIVHMVHEARGLDVHPQTLQRFSAQGDGSSVEVLEVIYTDEITHVAAGIKWFTFICSKEKRNCLSTFHELVPLYFKGYLKPPFNSEGRRSAGMSEEWYLPLVKP
;
A
#
# COMPACT_ATOMS: atom_id res chain seq x y z
N MET A 1 -57.00 -24.93 -27.00
CA MET A 1 -56.06 -23.79 -26.97
C MET A 1 -55.70 -23.34 -25.54
N GLU A 2 -56.10 -24.07 -24.49
CA GLU A 2 -55.72 -23.77 -23.10
C GLU A 2 -54.55 -24.63 -22.57
N GLY A 3 -54.37 -25.86 -23.07
CA GLY A 3 -53.27 -26.73 -22.63
C GLY A 3 -51.86 -26.24 -22.98
N PHE A 4 -51.71 -25.41 -24.02
CA PHE A 4 -50.39 -24.88 -24.44
C PHE A 4 -49.86 -23.79 -23.49
N ARG A 5 -50.74 -23.17 -22.68
CA ARG A 5 -50.36 -22.15 -21.69
C ARG A 5 -50.01 -22.76 -20.35
N GLU A 6 -50.66 -23.84 -19.94
CA GLU A 6 -50.33 -24.56 -18.70
C GLU A 6 -49.02 -25.34 -18.82
N ASP A 7 -48.74 -25.95 -19.98
CA ASP A 7 -47.46 -26.61 -20.22
C ASP A 7 -46.29 -25.60 -20.25
N LEU A 8 -46.51 -24.39 -20.76
CA LEU A 8 -45.47 -23.34 -20.75
C LEU A 8 -45.18 -22.82 -19.33
N VAL A 9 -46.23 -22.61 -18.53
CA VAL A 9 -46.10 -22.13 -17.14
C VAL A 9 -45.52 -23.21 -16.22
N THR A 10 -45.80 -24.48 -16.50
CA THR A 10 -45.23 -25.62 -15.74
C THR A 10 -43.79 -25.89 -16.17
N ALA A 11 -43.47 -25.84 -17.48
CA ALA A 11 -42.10 -25.89 -17.98
C ALA A 11 -41.26 -24.68 -17.50
N LEU A 12 -41.85 -23.48 -17.43
CA LEU A 12 -41.21 -22.29 -16.84
C LEU A 12 -41.01 -22.44 -15.33
N LYS A 13 -41.92 -23.08 -14.60
CA LYS A 13 -41.74 -23.36 -13.16
C LYS A 13 -40.66 -24.42 -12.92
N GLU A 14 -40.55 -25.45 -13.76
CA GLU A 14 -39.50 -26.46 -13.68
C GLU A 14 -38.12 -25.90 -14.07
N VAL A 15 -38.05 -25.00 -15.05
CA VAL A 15 -36.85 -24.24 -15.39
C VAL A 15 -36.49 -23.32 -14.22
N VAL A 16 -37.41 -22.48 -13.73
CA VAL A 16 -37.18 -21.55 -12.60
C VAL A 16 -36.84 -22.28 -11.29
N SER A 17 -37.29 -23.52 -11.07
CA SER A 17 -36.86 -24.32 -9.91
C SER A 17 -35.46 -24.93 -10.05
N ASN A 18 -34.92 -25.02 -11.27
CA ASN A 18 -33.57 -25.56 -11.56
C ASN A 18 -32.58 -24.49 -12.05
N THR A 19 -33.04 -23.27 -12.30
CA THR A 19 -32.23 -22.13 -12.69
C THR A 19 -32.47 -21.03 -11.66
N ASN A 20 -31.52 -20.85 -10.74
CA ASN A 20 -31.59 -19.84 -9.68
C ASN A 20 -31.58 -18.43 -10.30
N TRP A 21 -32.74 -17.92 -10.72
CA TRP A 21 -32.92 -16.57 -11.22
C TRP A 21 -33.26 -15.62 -10.08
N GLN A 22 -32.38 -14.66 -9.82
CA GLN A 22 -32.57 -13.66 -8.79
C GLN A 22 -32.98 -12.32 -9.39
N CYS A 23 -34.06 -11.72 -8.88
CA CYS A 23 -34.45 -10.34 -9.20
C CYS A 23 -33.52 -9.36 -8.46
N VAL A 24 -32.77 -8.54 -9.20
CA VAL A 24 -31.80 -7.59 -8.61
C VAL A 24 -32.35 -6.16 -8.50
N GLY A 25 -33.41 -5.82 -9.25
CA GLY A 25 -34.09 -4.52 -9.13
C GLY A 25 -34.87 -4.09 -10.37
N GLU A 26 -35.47 -2.90 -10.31
CA GLU A 26 -36.11 -2.22 -11.45
C GLU A 26 -35.04 -1.64 -12.38
N LYS A 27 -35.22 -1.78 -13.70
CA LYS A 27 -34.21 -1.38 -14.69
C LYS A 27 -33.85 0.10 -14.60
N GLU A 28 -34.80 0.95 -14.22
CA GLU A 28 -34.63 2.41 -14.10
C GLU A 28 -33.71 2.82 -12.94
N ARG A 29 -33.40 1.89 -12.02
CA ARG A 29 -32.51 2.15 -10.87
C ARG A 29 -31.03 1.95 -11.20
N PHE A 30 -30.72 1.20 -12.25
CA PHE A 30 -29.35 0.90 -12.65
C PHE A 30 -28.82 2.01 -13.55
N LYS A 31 -27.63 2.52 -13.24
CA LYS A 31 -26.99 3.58 -14.01
C LYS A 31 -26.05 2.97 -15.04
N SER A 32 -26.05 3.53 -16.24
CA SER A 32 -25.02 3.26 -17.26
C SER A 32 -23.69 3.91 -16.85
N PRO A 33 -22.53 3.27 -17.10
CA PRO A 33 -22.35 1.99 -17.78
C PRO A 33 -22.41 0.76 -16.86
N CYS A 34 -22.13 0.89 -15.56
CA CYS A 34 -22.00 -0.23 -14.62
C CYS A 34 -22.65 0.05 -13.27
N THR A 35 -23.26 -0.97 -12.67
CA THR A 35 -23.70 -0.99 -11.27
C THR A 35 -23.18 -2.25 -10.59
N LYS A 36 -22.53 -2.12 -9.43
CA LYS A 36 -22.04 -3.26 -8.65
C LYS A 36 -23.15 -3.87 -7.78
N LEU A 37 -23.18 -5.20 -7.74
CA LEU A 37 -24.06 -6.01 -6.93
C LEU A 37 -23.21 -6.85 -5.96
N TYR A 38 -23.48 -6.73 -4.67
CA TYR A 38 -22.74 -7.40 -3.61
C TYR A 38 -23.28 -8.81 -3.38
N SER A 39 -22.43 -9.81 -3.55
CA SER A 39 -22.78 -11.21 -3.30
C SER A 39 -22.55 -11.56 -1.83
N GLU A 40 -23.33 -12.49 -1.29
CA GLU A 40 -23.22 -12.91 0.12
C GLU A 40 -21.93 -13.68 0.45
N ASP A 41 -21.34 -14.33 -0.56
CA ASP A 41 -20.07 -15.05 -0.46
C ASP A 41 -18.84 -14.18 -0.74
N GLY A 42 -19.05 -12.92 -1.13
CA GLY A 42 -17.99 -11.95 -1.45
C GLY A 42 -17.50 -11.99 -2.91
N GLU A 43 -18.04 -12.87 -3.77
CA GLU A 43 -17.80 -12.85 -5.21
C GLU A 43 -18.81 -11.90 -5.88
N ASP A 44 -18.56 -10.60 -5.71
CA ASP A 44 -19.44 -9.54 -6.20
C ASP A 44 -19.59 -9.58 -7.74
N VAL A 45 -20.73 -9.11 -8.24
CA VAL A 45 -21.10 -9.11 -9.66
C VAL A 45 -21.23 -7.68 -10.15
N ILE A 46 -20.82 -7.39 -11.38
CA ILE A 46 -21.16 -6.14 -12.06
C ILE A 46 -22.32 -6.35 -13.02
N LEU A 47 -23.27 -5.42 -12.97
CA LEU A 47 -24.35 -5.31 -13.93
C LEU A 47 -24.04 -4.13 -14.87
N ILE A 48 -23.82 -4.44 -16.14
CA ILE A 48 -23.53 -3.45 -17.18
C ILE A 48 -24.83 -3.09 -17.90
N HIS A 49 -25.11 -1.79 -18.03
CA HIS A 49 -26.26 -1.25 -18.77
C HIS A 49 -25.78 -0.40 -19.94
N THR A 50 -26.01 -0.91 -21.15
CA THR A 50 -25.58 -0.26 -22.39
C THR A 50 -26.61 0.75 -22.89
N GLU A 51 -26.19 1.69 -23.73
CA GLU A 51 -27.08 2.74 -24.30
C GLU A 51 -28.24 2.18 -25.12
N ASN A 52 -28.13 0.94 -25.62
CA ASN A 52 -29.18 0.23 -26.35
C ASN A 52 -30.18 -0.50 -25.42
N ASP A 53 -30.23 -0.17 -24.14
CA ASP A 53 -31.07 -0.79 -23.09
C ASP A 53 -30.83 -2.30 -22.91
N LYS A 54 -29.62 -2.78 -23.23
CA LYS A 54 -29.19 -4.18 -23.02
C LYS A 54 -28.36 -4.28 -21.74
N PHE A 55 -28.62 -5.34 -20.97
CA PHE A 55 -27.94 -5.66 -19.73
C PHE A 55 -27.00 -6.87 -19.88
N TYR A 56 -25.86 -6.80 -19.19
CA TYR A 56 -24.89 -7.88 -19.07
C TYR A 56 -24.47 -8.02 -17.60
N ALA A 57 -24.08 -9.22 -17.18
CA ALA A 57 -23.54 -9.44 -15.85
C ALA A 57 -22.31 -10.35 -15.88
N MET A 58 -21.31 -10.01 -15.08
CA MET A 58 -20.09 -10.79 -14.91
C MET A 58 -19.45 -10.52 -13.55
N ASP A 59 -18.45 -11.30 -13.17
CA ASP A 59 -17.74 -11.06 -11.91
C ASP A 59 -17.21 -9.62 -11.87
N ALA A 60 -17.44 -8.94 -10.75
CA ALA A 60 -16.88 -7.61 -10.51
C ALA A 60 -15.36 -7.65 -10.45
N ALA A 61 -14.79 -8.80 -10.08
CA ALA A 61 -13.36 -9.02 -10.00
C ALA A 61 -12.84 -9.59 -11.32
N CYS A 62 -11.86 -8.93 -11.91
CA CYS A 62 -11.13 -9.45 -13.06
C CYS A 62 -10.40 -10.76 -12.67
N PRO A 63 -10.53 -11.85 -13.45
CA PRO A 63 -9.99 -13.18 -13.13
C PRO A 63 -8.45 -13.25 -13.11
N HIS A 64 -7.77 -12.19 -13.55
CA HIS A 64 -6.31 -12.09 -13.46
C HIS A 64 -5.83 -11.88 -12.03
N GLU A 65 -6.22 -10.75 -11.41
CA GLU A 65 -5.74 -10.34 -10.09
C GLU A 65 -6.83 -9.64 -9.25
N GLY A 66 -8.10 -9.74 -9.64
CA GLY A 66 -9.24 -9.20 -8.88
C GLY A 66 -9.52 -7.72 -9.13
N GLY A 67 -9.07 -7.16 -10.26
CA GLY A 67 -9.31 -5.76 -10.60
C GLY A 67 -10.81 -5.44 -10.75
N PRO A 68 -11.29 -4.29 -10.24
CA PRO A 68 -12.71 -3.94 -10.19
C PRO A 68 -13.21 -3.58 -11.59
N LEU A 69 -13.84 -4.54 -12.27
CA LEU A 69 -14.39 -4.33 -13.60
C LEU A 69 -15.48 -3.26 -13.61
N GLU A 70 -16.10 -2.92 -12.47
CA GLU A 70 -17.03 -1.77 -12.38
C GLU A 70 -16.41 -0.42 -12.75
N LEU A 71 -15.07 -0.33 -12.69
CA LEU A 71 -14.31 0.87 -13.08
C LEU A 71 -13.65 0.72 -14.46
N GLY A 72 -13.94 -0.36 -15.18
CA GLY A 72 -13.41 -0.63 -16.51
C GLY A 72 -14.14 0.14 -17.61
N ASP A 73 -13.41 0.52 -18.64
CA ASP A 73 -13.99 1.10 -19.85
C ASP A 73 -14.64 0.01 -20.71
N ILE A 74 -15.74 0.32 -21.39
CA ILE A 74 -16.41 -0.62 -22.30
C ILE A 74 -16.09 -0.22 -23.74
N GLU A 75 -15.50 -1.14 -24.48
CA GLU A 75 -15.08 -0.95 -25.86
C GLU A 75 -15.78 -1.92 -26.83
N GLU A 76 -15.86 -1.56 -28.11
CA GLU A 76 -16.40 -2.42 -29.16
C GLU A 76 -15.28 -3.21 -29.83
N LEU A 77 -15.32 -4.54 -29.73
CA LEU A 77 -14.34 -5.46 -30.36
C LEU A 77 -14.60 -5.72 -31.85
N GLY A 78 -15.63 -5.08 -32.42
CA GLY A 78 -16.12 -5.29 -33.79
C GLY A 78 -17.29 -6.29 -33.86
N ASN A 79 -18.08 -6.21 -34.95
CA ASN A 79 -19.32 -6.98 -35.15
C ASN A 79 -20.39 -6.77 -34.05
N GLY A 80 -20.37 -5.62 -33.35
CA GLY A 80 -21.30 -5.32 -32.26
C GLY A 80 -21.03 -6.07 -30.95
N ARG A 81 -19.89 -6.74 -30.81
CA ARG A 81 -19.46 -7.36 -29.53
C ARG A 81 -18.78 -6.31 -28.66
N LEU A 82 -19.19 -6.25 -27.41
CA LEU A 82 -18.62 -5.35 -26.41
C LEU A 82 -17.67 -6.13 -25.50
N ALA A 83 -16.66 -5.43 -24.98
CA ALA A 83 -15.81 -5.95 -23.93
C ALA A 83 -15.56 -4.88 -22.88
N ILE A 84 -15.40 -5.31 -21.63
CA ILE A 84 -14.98 -4.44 -20.55
C ILE A 84 -13.49 -4.63 -20.29
N SER A 85 -12.75 -3.54 -20.31
CA SER A 85 -11.32 -3.52 -20.10
C SER A 85 -11.03 -3.36 -18.62
N CYS A 86 -10.30 -4.32 -18.05
CA CYS A 86 -9.93 -4.28 -16.65
C CYS A 86 -9.07 -3.03 -16.37
N PRO A 87 -9.48 -2.15 -15.44
CA PRO A 87 -8.81 -0.87 -15.20
C PRO A 87 -7.38 -1.04 -14.64
N TRP A 88 -7.06 -2.23 -14.12
CA TRP A 88 -5.73 -2.52 -13.62
C TRP A 88 -4.78 -2.96 -14.72
N HIS A 89 -5.22 -3.83 -15.63
CA HIS A 89 -4.32 -4.56 -16.52
C HIS A 89 -4.59 -4.34 -18.01
N ASP A 90 -5.68 -3.66 -18.35
CA ASP A 90 -6.15 -3.42 -19.72
C ASP A 90 -6.50 -4.72 -20.48
N PHE A 91 -6.71 -5.81 -19.73
CA PHE A 91 -7.26 -7.05 -20.28
C PHE A 91 -8.75 -6.85 -20.51
N GLU A 92 -9.16 -6.99 -21.75
CA GLU A 92 -10.53 -6.92 -22.19
C GLU A 92 -11.24 -8.25 -21.96
N PHE A 93 -12.47 -8.20 -21.44
CA PHE A 93 -13.33 -9.36 -21.25
C PHE A 93 -14.61 -9.14 -22.03
N CYS A 94 -14.88 -10.01 -23.01
CA CYS A 94 -16.08 -9.90 -23.81
C CYS A 94 -17.32 -10.04 -22.93
N LEU A 95 -18.30 -9.14 -23.11
CA LEU A 95 -19.51 -9.13 -22.29
C LEU A 95 -20.44 -10.32 -22.56
N ASP A 96 -20.36 -10.93 -23.75
CA ASP A 96 -21.22 -12.04 -24.12
C ASP A 96 -20.74 -13.38 -23.55
N ASP A 97 -19.43 -13.58 -23.44
CA ASP A 97 -18.85 -14.89 -23.09
C ASP A 97 -17.69 -14.84 -22.07
N GLY A 98 -17.26 -13.66 -21.63
CA GLY A 98 -16.19 -13.46 -20.63
C GLY A 98 -14.77 -13.70 -21.16
N SER A 99 -14.59 -14.01 -22.44
CA SER A 99 -13.28 -14.33 -23.01
C SER A 99 -12.40 -13.09 -23.22
N SER A 100 -11.09 -13.27 -23.09
CA SER A 100 -10.07 -12.24 -23.34
C SER A 100 -9.05 -12.72 -24.38
N SER A 101 -8.51 -11.80 -25.20
CA SER A 101 -7.43 -12.13 -26.15
C SER A 101 -6.15 -12.64 -25.47
N SER A 102 -5.98 -12.33 -24.18
CA SER A 102 -4.86 -12.83 -23.37
C SER A 102 -5.03 -14.29 -22.92
N GLY A 103 -6.14 -14.94 -23.27
CA GLY A 103 -6.47 -16.31 -22.86
C GLY A 103 -7.08 -16.44 -21.46
N LEU A 104 -7.41 -15.30 -20.81
CA LEU A 104 -8.14 -15.27 -19.54
C LEU A 104 -9.65 -15.37 -19.78
N GLN A 105 -10.37 -15.83 -18.75
CA GLN A 105 -11.81 -16.08 -18.81
C GLN A 105 -12.47 -15.51 -17.55
N ASN A 106 -13.35 -14.51 -17.72
CA ASN A 106 -14.22 -14.02 -16.65
C ASN A 106 -15.52 -14.83 -16.65
N HIS A 107 -16.16 -14.98 -15.49
CA HIS A 107 -17.47 -15.61 -15.40
C HIS A 107 -18.56 -14.63 -15.81
N VAL A 108 -19.38 -15.01 -16.80
CA VAL A 108 -20.57 -14.25 -17.22
C VAL A 108 -21.83 -14.93 -16.69
N TYR A 109 -22.77 -14.11 -16.23
CA TYR A 109 -24.07 -14.57 -15.77
C TYR A 109 -25.14 -14.25 -16.83
N GLU A 110 -26.12 -15.14 -16.98
CA GLU A 110 -27.26 -14.83 -17.83
C GLU A 110 -28.12 -13.73 -17.21
N VAL A 111 -28.53 -12.75 -18.02
CA VAL A 111 -29.38 -11.63 -17.59
C VAL A 111 -30.64 -11.56 -18.44
N ASN A 112 -31.79 -11.48 -17.78
CA ASN A 112 -33.09 -11.30 -18.41
C ASN A 112 -33.81 -10.08 -17.84
N VAL A 113 -34.47 -9.31 -18.71
CA VAL A 113 -35.33 -8.19 -18.30
C VAL A 113 -36.78 -8.58 -18.56
N TYR A 114 -37.59 -8.64 -17.51
CA TYR A 114 -39.01 -8.97 -17.58
C TYR A 114 -39.82 -7.99 -16.76
N ASP A 115 -40.87 -7.41 -17.37
CA ASP A 115 -41.78 -6.44 -16.73
C ASP A 115 -41.04 -5.28 -16.03
N GLY A 116 -40.01 -4.74 -16.71
CA GLY A 116 -39.18 -3.64 -16.18
C GLY A 116 -38.20 -4.02 -15.06
N LYS A 117 -38.07 -5.31 -14.72
CA LYS A 117 -37.14 -5.79 -13.69
C LYS A 117 -35.99 -6.60 -14.30
N VAL A 118 -34.80 -6.44 -13.74
CA VAL A 118 -33.59 -7.15 -14.15
C VAL A 118 -33.41 -8.40 -13.27
N TYR A 119 -33.18 -9.53 -13.92
CA TYR A 119 -32.95 -10.83 -13.30
C TYR A 119 -31.58 -11.36 -13.72
N VAL A 120 -30.80 -11.84 -12.76
CA VAL A 120 -29.47 -12.45 -12.97
C VAL A 120 -29.54 -13.91 -12.53
N GLN A 121 -29.03 -14.83 -13.34
CA GLN A 121 -28.97 -16.25 -12.99
C GLN A 121 -27.73 -16.53 -12.14
N THR A 122 -27.91 -16.71 -10.83
CA THR A 122 -26.83 -17.02 -9.89
C THR A 122 -27.36 -17.81 -8.70
N GLN A 123 -26.52 -18.64 -8.09
CA GLN A 123 -26.87 -19.38 -6.87
C GLN A 123 -26.74 -18.52 -5.60
N ASN A 124 -26.06 -17.37 -5.69
CA ASN A 124 -25.75 -16.51 -4.57
C ASN A 124 -26.72 -15.32 -4.48
N THR A 125 -27.02 -14.88 -3.26
CA THR A 125 -27.87 -13.71 -3.06
C THR A 125 -27.11 -12.41 -3.32
N LEU A 126 -27.52 -11.68 -4.35
CA LEU A 126 -27.04 -10.35 -4.72
C LEU A 126 -27.81 -9.21 -4.03
N ALA A 127 -27.10 -8.17 -3.60
CA ALA A 127 -27.66 -6.97 -2.99
C ALA A 127 -27.04 -5.68 -3.56
N LEU A 128 -27.80 -4.58 -3.54
CA LEU A 128 -27.32 -3.25 -3.96
C LEU A 128 -26.45 -2.54 -2.89
N ALA A 129 -26.36 -3.11 -1.69
CA ALA A 129 -25.57 -2.59 -0.59
C ALA A 129 -24.73 -3.71 0.04
N PRO A 130 -23.55 -3.39 0.60
CA PRO A 130 -22.69 -4.39 1.24
C PRO A 130 -23.40 -5.10 2.40
N TRP A 131 -23.17 -6.40 2.53
CA TRP A 131 -23.65 -7.20 3.65
C TRP A 131 -22.97 -6.76 4.96
N LYS A 132 -23.75 -6.47 6.01
CA LYS A 132 -23.19 -6.06 7.32
C LYS A 132 -22.63 -7.27 8.06
N ALA A 133 -21.36 -7.22 8.43
CA ALA A 133 -20.74 -8.24 9.28
C ALA A 133 -21.36 -8.25 10.70
N THR A 134 -21.83 -9.41 11.14
CA THR A 134 -22.42 -9.63 12.47
C THR A 134 -21.31 -9.65 13.54
N GLN A 135 -21.34 -8.70 14.49
CA GLN A 135 -20.40 -8.63 15.62
C GLN A 135 -20.60 -9.80 16.60
N CYS A 136 -19.49 -10.41 17.06
CA CYS A 136 -19.47 -11.27 18.24
C CYS A 136 -18.52 -10.67 19.30
N LYS A 137 -19.06 -10.33 20.48
CA LYS A 137 -18.34 -9.78 21.64
C LYS A 137 -17.89 -10.92 22.56
N GLN A 138 -16.67 -10.89 23.07
CA GLN A 138 -16.35 -11.45 24.40
C GLN A 138 -15.38 -10.56 25.18
N THR A 139 -15.86 -10.16 26.36
CA THR A 139 -15.20 -9.42 27.44
C THR A 139 -14.27 -10.31 28.26
N ALA A 140 -13.10 -9.81 28.64
CA ALA A 140 -12.28 -10.38 29.73
C ALA A 140 -11.93 -9.28 30.75
N THR A 141 -12.19 -9.58 32.02
CA THR A 141 -12.00 -8.74 33.21
C THR A 141 -10.53 -8.70 33.66
N ILE A 142 -10.07 -7.54 34.10
CA ILE A 142 -8.73 -7.29 34.65
C ILE A 142 -8.82 -7.32 36.18
N GLU A 143 -8.01 -8.15 36.84
CA GLU A 143 -7.70 -8.03 38.27
C GLU A 143 -6.31 -7.40 38.47
N ALA A 144 -6.22 -6.56 39.48
CA ALA A 144 -5.09 -5.69 39.79
C ALA A 144 -3.96 -6.44 40.53
N VAL A 145 -2.71 -6.17 40.13
CA VAL A 145 -1.50 -6.57 40.87
C VAL A 145 -0.69 -5.31 41.20
N THR A 146 -0.23 -5.24 42.45
CA THR A 146 0.55 -4.16 43.04
C THR A 146 1.95 -4.02 42.43
N PRO A 147 2.55 -2.80 42.36
CA PRO A 147 3.80 -2.59 41.64
C PRO A 147 5.03 -2.88 42.50
N SER A 148 5.94 -3.70 41.96
CA SER A 148 7.34 -3.79 42.40
C SER A 148 8.15 -2.61 41.85
N PRO A 149 9.15 -2.07 42.57
CA PRO A 149 9.74 -0.76 42.29
C PRO A 149 10.80 -0.73 41.17
N CYS A 150 10.97 -1.79 40.38
CA CYS A 150 12.07 -1.88 39.39
C CYS A 150 11.63 -1.70 37.93
N LEU A 151 10.33 -1.54 37.64
CA LEU A 151 9.77 -1.55 36.28
C LEU A 151 9.55 -0.17 35.64
N GLU A 152 9.77 0.93 36.35
CA GLU A 152 9.48 2.28 35.84
C GLU A 152 10.60 2.86 34.95
N GLU A 153 11.86 2.50 35.19
CA GLU A 153 13.01 2.99 34.40
C GLU A 153 13.16 2.29 33.03
N GLU A 154 12.83 0.99 32.93
CA GLU A 154 12.85 0.26 31.64
C GLU A 154 11.76 0.74 30.66
N LYS A 155 10.62 1.22 31.19
CA LYS A 155 9.48 1.73 30.42
C LYS A 155 9.71 3.11 29.79
N LEU A 156 10.92 3.66 29.90
CA LEU A 156 11.28 4.97 29.38
C LEU A 156 12.46 4.93 28.40
N SER A 157 13.01 3.75 28.09
CA SER A 157 14.11 3.61 27.15
C SER A 157 13.68 3.86 25.70
N LEU A 158 14.63 4.22 24.84
CA LEU A 158 14.35 4.44 23.42
C LEU A 158 13.81 3.17 22.73
N CYS A 159 14.39 2.00 23.03
CA CYS A 159 13.96 0.73 22.47
C CYS A 159 12.54 0.33 22.91
N TYR A 160 12.15 0.65 24.14
CA TYR A 160 10.77 0.45 24.60
C TYR A 160 9.79 1.24 23.73
N TRP A 161 10.07 2.52 23.50
CA TRP A 161 9.24 3.38 22.66
C TRP A 161 9.24 2.91 21.20
N ALA A 162 10.39 2.55 20.65
CA ALA A 162 10.49 2.00 19.31
C ALA A 162 9.61 0.75 19.13
N SER A 163 9.70 -0.22 20.06
CA SER A 163 8.86 -1.43 20.01
C SER A 163 7.37 -1.12 20.16
N ARG A 164 7.01 -0.15 21.02
CA ARG A 164 5.63 0.32 21.14
C ARG A 164 5.09 0.98 19.87
N ILE A 165 5.88 1.80 19.20
CA ILE A 165 5.49 2.45 17.95
C ILE A 165 5.29 1.39 16.86
N LEU A 166 6.21 0.44 16.74
CA LEU A 166 6.09 -0.68 15.79
C LEU A 166 4.83 -1.52 16.03
N GLN A 167 4.40 -1.67 17.29
CA GLN A 167 3.17 -2.38 17.65
C GLN A 167 1.88 -1.54 17.51
N THR A 168 1.99 -0.23 17.26
CA THR A 168 0.84 0.66 17.06
C THR A 168 0.26 0.44 15.67
N ALA A 169 -1.00 -0.01 15.60
CA ALA A 169 -1.62 -0.45 14.34
C ALA A 169 -2.22 0.70 13.51
N ASP A 170 -2.79 1.71 14.17
CA ASP A 170 -3.40 2.85 13.50
C ASP A 170 -2.31 3.83 13.03
N PRO A 171 -2.34 4.25 11.76
CA PRO A 171 -1.27 5.05 11.17
C PRO A 171 -1.21 6.48 11.72
N GLU A 172 -2.33 7.05 12.16
CA GLU A 172 -2.37 8.38 12.78
C GLU A 172 -1.80 8.32 14.20
N ASP A 173 -2.24 7.34 15.00
CA ASP A 173 -1.70 7.10 16.35
C ASP A 173 -0.19 6.83 16.30
N LYS A 174 0.28 6.07 15.30
CA LYS A 174 1.71 5.81 15.10
C LYS A 174 2.50 7.08 14.82
N ALA A 175 2.00 7.94 13.93
CA ALA A 175 2.64 9.20 13.60
C ALA A 175 2.65 10.15 14.80
N ASN A 176 1.54 10.24 15.54
CA ASN A 176 1.43 11.02 16.79
C ASN A 176 2.45 10.56 17.83
N LEU A 177 2.50 9.26 18.10
CA LEU A 177 3.43 8.69 19.08
C LEU A 177 4.89 8.88 18.67
N THR A 178 5.19 8.77 17.38
CA THR A 178 6.53 9.05 16.84
C THR A 178 6.97 10.49 17.13
N GLN A 179 6.09 11.48 16.87
CA GLN A 179 6.40 12.89 17.15
C GLN A 179 6.54 13.18 18.64
N GLU A 180 5.71 12.56 19.49
CA GLU A 180 5.82 12.67 20.94
C GLU A 180 7.18 12.15 21.42
N VAL A 181 7.58 10.95 20.99
CA VAL A 181 8.86 10.34 21.38
C VAL A 181 10.05 11.13 20.85
N GLN A 182 9.97 11.65 19.62
CA GLN A 182 10.99 12.57 19.09
C GLN A 182 11.15 13.81 19.97
N ALA A 183 10.04 14.43 20.40
CA ALA A 183 10.09 15.59 21.29
C ALA A 183 10.69 15.24 22.67
N LEU A 184 10.34 14.07 23.23
CA LEU A 184 10.93 13.57 24.47
C LEU A 184 12.44 13.33 24.35
N TRP A 185 12.88 12.73 23.24
CA TRP A 185 14.30 12.50 22.94
C TRP A 185 15.08 13.81 22.83
N ASN A 186 14.57 14.77 22.05
CA ASN A 186 15.20 16.08 21.85
C ASN A 186 15.22 16.92 23.13
N ALA A 187 14.23 16.75 24.01
CA ALA A 187 14.20 17.37 25.33
C ALA A 187 15.11 16.67 26.37
N GLY A 188 15.83 15.61 25.99
CA GLY A 188 16.69 14.84 26.89
C GLY A 188 15.94 14.07 27.96
N LYS A 189 14.63 13.81 27.77
CA LYS A 189 13.80 13.06 28.73
C LYS A 189 13.95 11.54 28.59
N ILE A 190 14.39 11.06 27.43
CA ILE A 190 14.77 9.67 27.19
C ILE A 190 16.29 9.57 27.32
N LEU A 191 16.76 9.06 28.45
CA LEU A 191 18.19 9.01 28.78
C LEU A 191 18.85 7.76 28.21
N GLU A 192 18.20 6.61 28.34
CA GLU A 192 18.75 5.31 27.97
C GLU A 192 18.29 4.86 26.57
N ILE A 193 19.19 4.21 25.82
CA ILE A 193 18.80 3.47 24.62
C ILE A 193 17.98 2.24 25.03
N GLY A 194 18.46 1.52 26.05
CA GLY A 194 17.85 0.30 26.58
C GLY A 194 17.83 -0.85 25.58
N HIS A 195 17.14 -1.92 25.96
CA HIS A 195 16.95 -3.10 25.13
C HIS A 195 15.48 -3.52 25.21
N THR A 196 14.83 -3.60 24.05
CA THR A 196 13.51 -4.19 23.90
C THR A 196 13.44 -4.70 22.47
N PRO A 197 13.23 -6.01 22.25
CA PRO A 197 13.22 -6.55 20.91
C PRO A 197 12.05 -5.95 20.12
N PRO A 198 12.26 -5.56 18.84
CA PRO A 198 11.17 -5.17 17.97
C PRO A 198 10.30 -6.38 17.62
N PRO A 199 9.01 -6.18 17.27
CA PRO A 199 8.22 -7.25 16.67
C PRO A 199 8.85 -7.72 15.35
N SER A 200 8.47 -8.93 14.90
CA SER A 200 8.94 -9.46 13.60
C SER A 200 8.41 -8.65 12.41
N GLN A 201 7.23 -8.07 12.57
CA GLN A 201 6.61 -7.15 11.63
C GLN A 201 5.80 -6.09 12.41
N PRO A 202 5.78 -4.83 11.94
CA PRO A 202 4.96 -3.79 12.52
C PRO A 202 3.48 -4.11 12.40
N SER A 203 2.72 -3.71 13.41
CA SER A 203 1.27 -3.82 13.39
C SER A 203 0.66 -2.95 12.29
N ARG A 204 -0.47 -3.41 11.76
CA ARG A 204 -1.33 -2.70 10.81
C ARG A 204 -2.78 -2.89 11.24
N LYS A 205 -3.63 -1.92 10.92
CA LYS A 205 -5.08 -2.00 11.15
C LYS A 205 -5.67 -3.19 10.37
N GLU A 206 -6.60 -3.92 10.99
CA GLU A 206 -7.17 -5.16 10.41
C GLU A 206 -7.89 -4.93 9.08
N ASN A 207 -8.47 -3.74 8.87
CA ASN A 207 -9.18 -3.38 7.66
C ASN A 207 -8.28 -2.87 6.53
N LEU A 208 -6.95 -2.86 6.69
CA LEU A 208 -6.02 -2.38 5.68
C LEU A 208 -5.75 -3.49 4.65
N THR A 209 -6.17 -3.29 3.40
CA THR A 209 -5.90 -4.24 2.31
C THR A 209 -4.43 -4.18 1.90
N ILE A 210 -3.66 -5.23 2.21
CA ILE A 210 -2.25 -5.35 1.84
C ILE A 210 -2.11 -6.28 0.62
N VAL A 211 -1.46 -5.80 -0.43
CA VAL A 211 -1.17 -6.55 -1.65
C VAL A 211 0.34 -6.68 -1.88
N GLN A 212 0.73 -7.62 -2.74
CA GLN A 212 2.14 -7.83 -3.05
C GLN A 212 2.75 -6.67 -3.86
N PRO A 213 4.07 -6.42 -3.73
CA PRO A 213 4.77 -5.42 -4.53
C PRO A 213 4.63 -5.69 -6.03
N GLY A 214 4.32 -4.65 -6.81
CA GLY A 214 4.16 -4.75 -8.27
C GLY A 214 2.72 -4.99 -8.76
N LYS A 215 1.79 -5.33 -7.88
CA LYS A 215 0.35 -5.50 -8.21
C LYS A 215 -0.47 -4.20 -8.17
N ILE A 216 0.13 -3.12 -7.68
CA ILE A 216 -0.46 -1.76 -7.69
C ILE A 216 0.17 -0.97 -8.84
N LYS A 217 -0.61 -0.62 -9.87
CA LYS A 217 -0.16 0.37 -10.86
C LYS A 217 -0.26 1.77 -10.28
N ARG A 218 0.88 2.48 -10.22
CA ARG A 218 0.94 3.90 -9.82
C ARG A 218 0.23 4.77 -10.86
N GLY A 219 -0.63 5.67 -10.41
CA GLY A 219 -1.30 6.64 -11.27
C GLY A 219 -0.32 7.56 -12.02
N LYS A 220 -0.73 8.11 -13.17
CA LYS A 220 0.09 9.07 -13.96
C LYS A 220 -0.06 10.54 -13.52
N GLY A 221 -0.96 10.83 -12.59
CA GLY A 221 -1.22 12.15 -12.00
C GLY A 221 -2.22 13.02 -12.77
N GLY A 222 -2.69 12.59 -13.94
CA GLY A 222 -3.54 13.41 -14.82
C GLY A 222 -4.98 13.63 -14.34
N THR A 223 -5.57 12.67 -13.64
CA THR A 223 -6.94 12.77 -13.09
C THR A 223 -6.92 12.90 -11.56
N LEU A 224 -8.02 13.34 -10.96
CA LEU A 224 -8.17 13.41 -9.51
C LEU A 224 -7.92 12.03 -8.84
N ALA A 225 -8.56 10.98 -9.35
CA ALA A 225 -8.35 9.61 -8.87
C ALA A 225 -6.87 9.20 -8.97
N SER A 226 -6.20 9.57 -10.06
CA SER A 226 -4.79 9.26 -10.24
C SER A 226 -3.86 10.06 -9.30
N ARG A 227 -4.24 11.28 -8.91
CA ARG A 227 -3.51 12.09 -7.92
C ARG A 227 -3.67 11.51 -6.52
N ILE A 228 -4.90 11.14 -6.14
CA ILE A 228 -5.21 10.43 -4.90
C ILE A 228 -4.37 9.15 -4.81
N ALA A 229 -4.33 8.34 -5.87
CA ALA A 229 -3.54 7.10 -5.88
C ALA A 229 -2.03 7.33 -5.71
N LEU A 230 -1.49 8.41 -6.28
CA LEU A 230 -0.08 8.78 -6.10
C LEU A 230 0.21 9.22 -4.66
N LEU A 231 -0.59 10.13 -4.12
CA LEU A 231 -0.41 10.62 -2.74
C LEU A 231 -0.61 9.51 -1.71
N HIS A 232 -1.59 8.63 -1.92
CA HIS A 232 -1.81 7.47 -1.06
C HIS A 232 -0.65 6.48 -1.11
N SER A 233 -0.08 6.23 -2.31
CA SER A 233 1.12 5.40 -2.43
C SER A 233 2.33 6.02 -1.72
N LEU A 234 2.47 7.34 -1.71
CA LEU A 234 3.53 8.03 -0.96
C LEU A 234 3.26 7.93 0.54
N ALA A 235 2.02 8.14 1.00
CA ALA A 235 1.66 8.00 2.41
C ALA A 235 1.92 6.57 2.92
N ASN A 236 1.74 5.54 2.07
CA ASN A 236 2.13 4.17 2.39
C ASN A 236 3.64 4.01 2.55
N ILE A 237 4.43 4.67 1.71
CA ILE A 237 5.89 4.67 1.82
C ILE A 237 6.30 5.31 3.15
N GLU A 238 5.74 6.46 3.51
CA GLU A 238 6.10 7.14 4.76
C GLU A 238 5.72 6.32 5.99
N GLN A 239 4.57 5.63 5.96
CA GLN A 239 4.20 4.69 7.04
C GLN A 239 5.21 3.55 7.20
N TRP A 240 5.77 3.04 6.11
CA TRP A 240 6.87 2.08 6.19
C TRP A 240 8.17 2.74 6.63
N ALA A 241 8.46 3.97 6.22
CA ALA A 241 9.69 4.68 6.59
C ALA A 241 9.74 5.01 8.09
N ILE A 242 8.59 5.36 8.72
CA ILE A 242 8.45 5.46 10.18
C ILE A 242 8.85 4.12 10.82
N ASP A 243 8.28 3.01 10.36
CA ASP A 243 8.57 1.69 10.91
C ASP A 243 10.03 1.29 10.71
N LEU A 244 10.61 1.53 9.54
CA LEU A 244 11.99 1.19 9.23
C LEU A 244 12.97 1.95 10.13
N SER A 245 12.68 3.22 10.41
CA SER A 245 13.48 4.09 11.27
C SER A 245 13.43 3.65 12.74
N TRP A 246 12.27 3.21 13.23
CA TRP A 246 12.16 2.64 14.58
C TRP A 246 12.72 1.23 14.67
N ASP A 247 12.60 0.43 13.60
CA ASP A 247 13.13 -0.92 13.55
C ASP A 247 14.65 -0.92 13.63
N ILE A 248 15.35 -0.07 12.87
CA ILE A 248 16.82 -0.02 12.93
C ILE A 248 17.33 0.39 14.33
N ILE A 249 16.60 1.28 15.03
CA ILE A 249 16.88 1.67 16.41
C ILE A 249 16.78 0.46 17.35
N ALA A 250 15.63 -0.20 17.37
CA ALA A 250 15.38 -1.29 18.31
C ALA A 250 16.22 -2.54 17.99
N ARG A 251 16.33 -2.88 16.70
CA ARG A 251 16.95 -4.14 16.24
C ARG A 251 18.46 -4.14 16.42
N PHE A 252 19.11 -2.99 16.29
CA PHE A 252 20.57 -2.88 16.35
C PHE A 252 21.08 -2.15 17.59
N ALA A 253 20.24 -1.92 18.60
CA ALA A 253 20.65 -1.28 19.87
C ALA A 253 21.83 -1.99 20.56
N GLU A 254 21.86 -3.32 20.48
CA GLU A 254 22.93 -4.14 21.06
C GLU A 254 24.07 -4.42 20.08
N PHE A 255 24.03 -3.90 18.86
CA PHE A 255 25.11 -4.08 17.89
C PHE A 255 26.44 -3.59 18.47
N ARG A 256 27.49 -4.38 18.23
CA ARG A 256 28.87 -4.04 18.55
C ARG A 256 29.68 -4.15 17.27
N MET A 257 30.43 -3.10 16.96
CA MET A 257 31.40 -3.14 15.88
C MET A 257 32.47 -4.19 16.18
N SER A 258 33.23 -4.62 15.18
CA SER A 258 34.34 -5.56 15.37
C SER A 258 35.40 -5.10 16.38
N THR A 259 35.44 -3.80 16.72
CA THR A 259 36.27 -3.21 17.78
C THR A 259 35.74 -3.45 19.21
N GLY A 260 34.52 -3.96 19.36
CA GLY A 260 33.79 -4.08 20.63
C GLY A 260 33.05 -2.82 21.06
N GLU A 261 33.22 -1.70 20.34
CA GLU A 261 32.52 -0.45 20.60
C GLU A 261 31.03 -0.57 20.23
N ALA A 262 30.15 0.00 21.07
CA ALA A 262 28.73 0.16 20.77
C ALA A 262 28.50 1.27 19.73
N LEU A 263 27.30 1.30 19.14
CA LEU A 263 26.87 2.44 18.34
C LEU A 263 26.78 3.70 19.21
N PRO A 264 27.28 4.84 18.74
CA PRO A 264 27.22 6.09 19.49
C PRO A 264 25.78 6.63 19.55
N ARG A 265 25.46 7.47 20.54
CA ARG A 265 24.10 8.01 20.76
C ARG A 265 23.58 8.79 19.55
N GLU A 266 24.48 9.41 18.81
CA GLU A 266 24.18 10.17 17.60
C GLU A 266 23.56 9.29 16.50
N PHE A 267 23.87 7.99 16.45
CA PHE A 267 23.23 7.05 15.53
C PHE A 267 21.72 7.02 15.76
N PHE A 268 21.34 6.83 17.01
CA PHE A 268 19.94 6.80 17.41
C PHE A 268 19.28 8.16 17.23
N SER A 269 20.00 9.25 17.49
CA SER A 269 19.48 10.61 17.32
C SER A 269 19.16 10.91 15.85
N ASP A 270 20.01 10.49 14.93
CA ASP A 270 19.76 10.68 13.49
C ASP A 270 18.51 9.88 13.05
N PHE A 271 18.35 8.62 13.46
CA PHE A 271 17.17 7.83 13.09
C PHE A 271 15.89 8.23 13.82
N VAL A 272 15.97 8.81 15.02
CA VAL A 272 14.83 9.49 15.68
C VAL A 272 14.43 10.74 14.90
N LYS A 273 15.40 11.47 14.33
CA LYS A 273 15.11 12.59 13.44
C LYS A 273 14.39 12.09 12.17
N VAL A 274 14.96 11.11 11.47
CA VAL A 274 14.34 10.51 10.27
C VAL A 274 12.91 10.06 10.59
N ALA A 275 12.70 9.24 11.63
CA ALA A 275 11.36 8.76 12.00
C ALA A 275 10.34 9.91 12.19
N GLY A 276 10.73 11.02 12.82
CA GLY A 276 9.85 12.17 13.00
C GLY A 276 9.60 12.98 11.73
N ASP A 277 10.59 13.05 10.83
CA ASP A 277 10.42 13.64 9.50
C ASP A 277 9.44 12.78 8.67
N GLU A 278 9.57 11.46 8.67
CA GLU A 278 8.62 10.54 8.02
C GLU A 278 7.20 10.64 8.59
N ALA A 279 7.07 10.77 9.92
CA ALA A 279 5.78 11.00 10.56
C ALA A 279 5.15 12.34 10.15
N LYS A 280 5.97 13.39 9.99
CA LYS A 280 5.53 14.68 9.46
C LYS A 280 5.07 14.56 8.01
N HIS A 281 5.83 13.87 7.16
CA HIS A 281 5.49 13.64 5.75
C HIS A 281 4.17 12.89 5.59
N TYR A 282 4.00 11.78 6.31
CA TYR A 282 2.75 11.03 6.34
C TYR A 282 1.55 11.92 6.66
N ARG A 283 1.65 12.75 7.71
CA ARG A 283 0.56 13.63 8.14
C ARG A 283 0.23 14.70 7.10
N MET A 284 1.23 15.26 6.41
CA MET A 284 1.02 16.22 5.32
C MET A 284 0.30 15.56 4.14
N LEU A 285 0.70 14.34 3.79
CA LEU A 285 0.05 13.56 2.73
C LEU A 285 -1.38 13.16 3.11
N GLU A 286 -1.62 12.74 4.35
CA GLU A 286 -2.97 12.40 4.82
C GLU A 286 -3.89 13.61 4.85
N ALA A 287 -3.41 14.76 5.33
CA ALA A 287 -4.17 16.01 5.25
C ALA A 287 -4.53 16.36 3.81
N ARG A 288 -3.58 16.19 2.88
CA ARG A 288 -3.83 16.40 1.45
C ARG A 288 -4.83 15.41 0.86
N LEU A 289 -4.79 14.14 1.26
CA LEU A 289 -5.77 13.13 0.83
C LEU A 289 -7.18 13.50 1.28
N LEU A 290 -7.33 13.94 2.54
CA LEU A 290 -8.61 14.39 3.10
C LEU A 290 -9.19 15.58 2.34
N GLU A 291 -8.36 16.57 1.99
CA GLU A 291 -8.77 17.70 1.15
C GLU A 291 -9.27 17.27 -0.24
N LEU A 292 -8.73 16.17 -0.78
CA LEU A 292 -9.15 15.59 -2.06
C LEU A 292 -10.35 14.63 -1.94
N GLY A 293 -10.94 14.48 -0.74
CA GLY A 293 -12.08 13.61 -0.49
C GLY A 293 -11.72 12.12 -0.38
N SER A 294 -10.48 11.82 0.01
CA SER A 294 -9.96 10.47 0.23
C SER A 294 -9.26 10.37 1.59
N ASN A 295 -8.74 9.21 1.96
CA ASN A 295 -7.96 9.02 3.19
C ASN A 295 -7.03 7.82 3.05
N PHE A 296 -6.02 7.71 3.90
CA PHE A 296 -5.12 6.56 3.88
C PHE A 296 -5.88 5.27 4.21
N GLY A 297 -5.47 4.19 3.55
CA GLY A 297 -6.09 2.86 3.66
C GLY A 297 -7.33 2.60 2.81
N VAL A 298 -7.90 3.59 2.09
CA VAL A 298 -9.02 3.31 1.15
C VAL A 298 -8.58 2.62 -0.13
N LEU A 299 -7.32 2.85 -0.54
CA LEU A 299 -6.68 2.10 -1.61
C LEU A 299 -5.78 1.01 -1.01
N PRO A 300 -5.55 -0.11 -1.71
CA PRO A 300 -4.63 -1.14 -1.26
C PRO A 300 -3.22 -0.59 -1.05
N VAL A 301 -2.51 -1.14 -0.06
CA VAL A 301 -1.12 -0.82 0.24
C VAL A 301 -0.20 -1.98 -0.10
N HIS A 302 1.07 -1.72 -0.35
CA HIS A 302 2.08 -2.78 -0.54
C HIS A 302 3.10 -2.79 0.60
N ASN A 303 3.71 -3.94 0.86
CA ASN A 303 4.71 -4.15 1.93
C ASN A 303 6.17 -4.28 1.42
N GLY A 304 6.45 -3.88 0.17
CA GLY A 304 7.72 -4.19 -0.49
C GLY A 304 8.98 -3.68 0.20
N LEU A 305 8.87 -2.57 0.94
CA LEU A 305 9.99 -2.01 1.71
C LEU A 305 10.34 -2.88 2.93
N TRP A 306 9.34 -3.47 3.59
CA TRP A 306 9.58 -4.31 4.77
C TRP A 306 10.30 -5.61 4.45
N GLN A 307 10.12 -6.16 3.25
CA GLN A 307 10.85 -7.35 2.84
C GLN A 307 12.36 -7.12 2.86
N SER A 308 12.83 -5.96 2.41
CA SER A 308 14.26 -5.60 2.51
C SER A 308 14.74 -5.49 3.96
N ALA A 309 13.89 -5.03 4.87
CA ALA A 309 14.21 -4.99 6.29
C ALA A 309 14.31 -6.39 6.90
N ALA A 310 13.39 -7.29 6.55
CA ALA A 310 13.42 -8.69 6.96
C ALA A 310 14.68 -9.40 6.43
N ASP A 311 14.99 -9.22 5.14
CA ASP A 311 16.14 -9.85 4.48
C ASP A 311 17.50 -9.34 5.02
N THR A 312 17.51 -8.19 5.72
CA THR A 312 18.71 -7.57 6.31
C THR A 312 18.67 -7.49 7.84
N ALA A 313 17.71 -8.17 8.49
CA ALA A 313 17.47 -8.05 9.93
C ALA A 313 18.67 -8.46 10.81
N HIS A 314 19.60 -9.24 10.26
CA HIS A 314 20.80 -9.76 10.93
C HIS A 314 22.08 -8.96 10.64
N ASP A 315 22.07 -7.99 9.72
CA ASP A 315 23.26 -7.27 9.29
C ASP A 315 22.99 -5.76 9.16
N LEU A 316 23.62 -4.98 10.04
CA LEU A 316 23.45 -3.52 10.10
C LEU A 316 23.98 -2.81 8.85
N LEU A 317 25.11 -3.25 8.29
CA LEU A 317 25.66 -2.63 7.08
C LEU A 317 24.77 -2.94 5.87
N ALA A 318 24.25 -4.16 5.79
CA ALA A 318 23.25 -4.51 4.78
C ALA A 318 21.97 -3.67 4.94
N ARG A 319 21.48 -3.50 6.18
CA ARG A 319 20.31 -2.67 6.47
C ARG A 319 20.51 -1.23 6.02
N LEU A 320 21.63 -0.62 6.39
CA LEU A 320 21.98 0.76 5.99
C LEU A 320 22.09 0.88 4.47
N ALA A 321 22.77 -0.05 3.81
CA ALA A 321 22.95 -0.03 2.35
C ALA A 321 21.62 -0.13 1.60
N ILE A 322 20.76 -1.08 1.98
CA ILE A 322 19.52 -1.34 1.23
C ILE A 322 18.42 -0.35 1.58
N VAL A 323 18.17 -0.14 2.87
CA VAL A 323 17.05 0.69 3.32
C VAL A 323 17.44 2.16 3.26
N HIS A 324 18.47 2.55 4.02
CA HIS A 324 18.77 3.97 4.25
C HIS A 324 19.66 4.62 3.19
N MET A 325 20.13 3.86 2.20
CA MET A 325 20.89 4.40 1.07
C MET A 325 20.19 4.11 -0.26
N VAL A 326 19.85 2.85 -0.57
CA VAL A 326 19.21 2.53 -1.86
C VAL A 326 17.74 2.96 -1.92
N HIS A 327 16.91 2.61 -0.93
CA HIS A 327 15.49 2.98 -0.96
C HIS A 327 15.27 4.49 -0.78
N GLU A 328 15.95 5.13 0.17
CA GLU A 328 15.86 6.59 0.36
C GLU A 328 16.34 7.35 -0.90
N ALA A 329 17.47 6.96 -1.49
CA ALA A 329 17.96 7.64 -2.70
C ALA A 329 17.02 7.41 -3.90
N ARG A 330 16.26 6.31 -3.91
CA ARG A 330 15.21 6.09 -4.91
C ARG A 330 14.00 7.01 -4.68
N GLY A 331 13.73 7.41 -3.45
CA GLY A 331 12.82 8.52 -3.13
C GLY A 331 13.25 9.77 -3.90
N LEU A 332 14.51 10.19 -3.76
CA LEU A 332 15.05 11.38 -4.44
C LEU A 332 14.94 11.34 -5.98
N ASP A 333 15.05 10.15 -6.58
CA ASP A 333 14.96 9.97 -8.04
C ASP A 333 13.52 10.17 -8.57
N VAL A 334 12.52 9.77 -7.78
CA VAL A 334 11.11 9.77 -8.19
C VAL A 334 10.43 11.12 -7.94
N HIS A 335 10.89 11.88 -6.95
CA HIS A 335 10.29 13.15 -6.53
C HIS A 335 10.21 14.20 -7.65
N PRO A 336 11.28 14.53 -8.41
CA PRO A 336 11.22 15.57 -9.44
C PRO A 336 10.16 15.32 -10.51
N GLN A 337 10.03 14.08 -10.97
CA GLN A 337 9.01 13.72 -11.96
C GLN A 337 7.60 13.80 -11.37
N THR A 338 7.45 13.45 -10.10
CA THR A 338 6.16 13.50 -9.39
C THR A 338 5.71 14.95 -9.21
N LEU A 339 6.61 15.82 -8.74
CA LEU A 339 6.42 17.28 -8.66
C LEU A 339 5.98 17.87 -10.00
N GLN A 340 6.70 17.56 -11.08
CA GLN A 340 6.37 18.05 -12.42
C GLN A 340 4.96 17.63 -12.86
N ARG A 341 4.54 16.39 -12.53
CA ARG A 341 3.19 15.90 -12.86
C ARG A 341 2.10 16.67 -12.10
N PHE A 342 2.27 16.90 -10.80
CA PHE A 342 1.30 17.68 -10.02
C PHE A 342 1.24 19.14 -10.48
N SER A 343 2.40 19.75 -10.73
CA SER A 343 2.51 21.12 -11.24
C SER A 343 1.81 21.29 -12.60
N ALA A 344 2.04 20.38 -13.54
CA ALA A 344 1.42 20.41 -14.87
C ALA A 344 -0.12 20.28 -14.84
N GLN A 345 -0.69 19.78 -13.73
CA GLN A 345 -2.13 19.64 -13.52
C GLN A 345 -2.71 20.76 -12.65
N GLY A 346 -1.93 21.78 -12.31
CA GLY A 346 -2.36 22.92 -11.50
C GLY A 346 -2.56 22.61 -10.01
N ASP A 347 -2.03 21.48 -9.51
CA ASP A 347 -2.17 21.08 -8.11
C ASP A 347 -1.03 21.63 -7.26
N GLY A 348 -1.04 22.95 -7.03
CA GLY A 348 0.00 23.65 -6.26
C GLY A 348 0.12 23.16 -4.82
N SER A 349 -0.99 22.82 -4.17
CA SER A 349 -0.99 22.32 -2.79
C SER A 349 -0.23 21.00 -2.64
N SER A 350 -0.39 20.07 -3.59
CA SER A 350 0.38 18.83 -3.60
C SER A 350 1.86 19.07 -3.90
N VAL A 351 2.19 20.07 -4.74
CA VAL A 351 3.58 20.46 -5.02
C VAL A 351 4.28 20.95 -3.74
N GLU A 352 3.64 21.85 -2.99
CA GLU A 352 4.18 22.38 -1.72
C GLU A 352 4.49 21.26 -0.72
N VAL A 353 3.60 20.27 -0.59
CA VAL A 353 3.82 19.09 0.27
C VAL A 353 5.05 18.31 -0.18
N LEU A 354 5.15 18.00 -1.47
CA LEU A 354 6.25 17.20 -2.02
C LEU A 354 7.61 17.91 -2.00
N GLU A 355 7.65 19.25 -2.05
CA GLU A 355 8.89 20.03 -1.92
C GLU A 355 9.47 19.95 -0.49
N VAL A 356 8.60 19.94 0.52
CA VAL A 356 9.02 19.71 1.92
C VAL A 356 9.60 18.32 2.08
N ILE A 357 8.89 17.29 1.59
CA ILE A 357 9.35 15.90 1.65
C ILE A 357 10.70 15.75 0.96
N TYR A 358 10.83 16.24 -0.27
CA TYR A 358 12.08 16.18 -1.04
C TYR A 358 13.27 16.81 -0.30
N THR A 359 13.06 17.93 0.40
CA THR A 359 14.13 18.62 1.12
C THR A 359 14.63 17.80 2.30
N ASP A 360 13.72 17.17 3.05
CA ASP A 360 14.08 16.34 4.21
C ASP A 360 14.75 15.03 3.79
N GLU A 361 14.30 14.42 2.69
CA GLU A 361 14.81 13.16 2.13
C GLU A 361 16.32 13.19 1.80
N ILE A 362 16.84 14.37 1.42
CA ILE A 362 18.29 14.56 1.24
C ILE A 362 19.04 14.25 2.54
N THR A 363 18.48 14.65 3.69
CA THR A 363 19.09 14.40 5.00
C THR A 363 18.96 12.95 5.45
N HIS A 364 17.95 12.22 4.96
CA HIS A 364 17.75 10.79 5.27
C HIS A 364 18.81 9.94 4.57
N VAL A 365 19.03 10.18 3.27
CA VAL A 365 20.13 9.55 2.51
C VAL A 365 21.49 9.86 3.15
N ALA A 366 21.68 11.12 3.59
CA ALA A 366 22.92 11.53 4.26
C ALA A 366 23.15 10.78 5.57
N ALA A 367 22.09 10.52 6.36
CA ALA A 367 22.18 9.72 7.58
C ALA A 367 22.62 8.27 7.28
N GLY A 368 22.05 7.65 6.24
CA GLY A 368 22.45 6.31 5.79
C GLY A 368 23.95 6.26 5.42
N ILE A 369 24.41 7.20 4.59
CA ILE A 369 25.81 7.29 4.16
C ILE A 369 26.76 7.55 5.34
N LYS A 370 26.39 8.46 6.24
CA LYS A 370 27.17 8.80 7.44
C LYS A 370 27.43 7.54 8.27
N TRP A 371 26.39 6.79 8.62
CA TRP A 371 26.54 5.63 9.49
C TRP A 371 27.19 4.43 8.81
N PHE A 372 26.90 4.22 7.53
CA PHE A 372 27.59 3.21 6.74
C PHE A 372 29.10 3.47 6.67
N THR A 373 29.49 4.71 6.35
CA THR A 373 30.89 5.13 6.27
C THR A 373 31.58 5.10 7.64
N PHE A 374 30.88 5.51 8.71
CA PHE A 374 31.39 5.45 10.07
C PHE A 374 31.75 4.01 10.48
N ILE A 375 30.82 3.07 10.28
CA ILE A 375 31.04 1.66 10.64
C ILE A 375 32.16 1.07 9.77
N CYS A 376 32.13 1.27 8.45
CA CYS A 376 33.20 0.79 7.57
C CYS A 376 34.56 1.34 7.99
N SER A 377 34.66 2.62 8.36
CA SER A 377 35.91 3.22 8.84
C SER A 377 36.39 2.59 10.14
N LYS A 378 35.50 2.36 11.11
CA LYS A 378 35.84 1.74 12.41
C LYS A 378 36.29 0.30 12.26
N GLU A 379 35.69 -0.42 11.32
CA GLU A 379 36.01 -1.83 11.02
C GLU A 379 37.10 -2.00 9.94
N LYS A 380 37.70 -0.91 9.46
CA LYS A 380 38.75 -0.92 8.42
C LYS A 380 38.31 -1.59 7.11
N ARG A 381 37.05 -1.42 6.74
CA ARG A 381 36.46 -1.88 5.47
C ARG A 381 36.48 -0.77 4.44
N ASN A 382 36.68 -1.11 3.17
CA ASN A 382 36.47 -0.17 2.07
C ASN A 382 34.96 0.05 1.88
N CYS A 383 34.50 1.30 1.96
CA CYS A 383 33.08 1.64 1.91
C CYS A 383 32.44 1.27 0.56
N LEU A 384 33.05 1.70 -0.56
CA LEU A 384 32.50 1.46 -1.89
C LEU A 384 32.44 -0.05 -2.22
N SER A 385 33.53 -0.79 -2.01
CA SER A 385 33.55 -2.25 -2.22
C SER A 385 32.48 -2.95 -1.38
N THR A 386 32.39 -2.60 -0.09
CA THR A 386 31.40 -3.19 0.81
C THR A 386 29.98 -2.92 0.32
N PHE A 387 29.69 -1.69 -0.11
CA PHE A 387 28.39 -1.35 -0.66
C PHE A 387 28.09 -2.09 -1.97
N HIS A 388 29.06 -2.16 -2.87
CA HIS A 388 28.94 -2.87 -4.14
C HIS A 388 28.81 -4.38 -3.98
N GLU A 389 29.26 -4.95 -2.87
CA GLU A 389 29.04 -6.36 -2.49
C GLU A 389 27.64 -6.57 -1.89
N LEU A 390 27.23 -5.69 -0.96
CA LEU A 390 25.97 -5.84 -0.23
C LEU A 390 24.74 -5.57 -1.09
N VAL A 391 24.78 -4.59 -2.00
CA VAL A 391 23.61 -4.22 -2.80
C VAL A 391 23.16 -5.36 -3.71
N PRO A 392 24.00 -5.99 -4.55
CA PRO A 392 23.58 -7.13 -5.37
C PRO A 392 23.14 -8.35 -4.55
N LEU A 393 23.66 -8.51 -3.33
CA LEU A 393 23.33 -9.62 -2.44
C LEU A 393 21.91 -9.50 -1.85
N TYR A 394 21.52 -8.29 -1.44
CA TYR A 394 20.28 -8.06 -0.69
C TYR A 394 19.22 -7.26 -1.44
N PHE A 395 19.58 -6.55 -2.52
CA PHE A 395 18.62 -5.84 -3.35
C PHE A 395 18.10 -6.72 -4.48
N LYS A 396 16.79 -7.01 -4.47
CA LYS A 396 16.14 -7.79 -5.53
C LYS A 396 15.96 -6.92 -6.78
N GLY A 397 16.88 -7.05 -7.74
CA GLY A 397 16.84 -6.35 -9.02
C GLY A 397 18.10 -5.52 -9.28
N TYR A 398 17.96 -4.46 -10.08
CA TYR A 398 19.06 -3.55 -10.43
C TYR A 398 18.65 -2.11 -10.10
N LEU A 399 19.64 -1.25 -9.84
CA LEU A 399 19.40 0.18 -9.78
C LEU A 399 19.05 0.67 -11.19
N LYS A 400 17.94 1.40 -11.32
CA LYS A 400 17.43 1.86 -12.62
C LYS A 400 17.44 3.37 -12.70
N PRO A 401 17.97 3.96 -13.79
CA PRO A 401 17.82 5.39 -14.06
C PRO A 401 16.35 5.76 -14.37
N PRO A 402 16.00 7.06 -14.36
CA PRO A 402 16.89 8.20 -14.15
C PRO A 402 17.26 8.40 -12.69
N PHE A 403 18.51 8.80 -12.43
CA PHE A 403 18.98 9.17 -11.10
C PHE A 403 18.94 10.68 -10.91
N ASN A 404 18.54 11.13 -9.72
CA ASN A 404 18.69 12.51 -9.30
C ASN A 404 20.12 12.74 -8.80
N SER A 405 21.07 12.89 -9.73
CA SER A 405 22.49 13.09 -9.40
C SER A 405 22.75 14.32 -8.54
N GLU A 406 21.95 15.38 -8.66
CA GLU A 406 22.09 16.58 -7.84
C GLU A 406 21.65 16.31 -6.40
N GLY A 407 20.43 15.81 -6.18
CA GLY A 407 19.93 15.49 -4.84
C GLY A 407 20.77 14.44 -4.12
N ARG A 408 21.18 13.38 -4.84
CA ARG A 408 22.10 12.35 -4.32
C ARG A 408 23.43 12.96 -3.89
N ARG A 409 24.01 13.86 -4.68
CA ARG A 409 25.26 14.56 -4.35
C ARG A 409 25.11 15.47 -3.15
N SER A 410 23.97 16.18 -3.01
CA SER A 410 23.68 17.00 -1.82
C SER A 410 23.62 16.16 -0.54
N ALA A 411 23.18 14.90 -0.63
CA ALA A 411 23.23 13.93 0.47
C ALA A 411 24.62 13.32 0.72
N GLY A 412 25.62 13.62 -0.12
CA GLY A 412 26.96 13.02 -0.06
C GLY A 412 27.12 11.72 -0.85
N MET A 413 26.11 11.31 -1.64
CA MET A 413 26.16 10.12 -2.49
C MET A 413 26.70 10.48 -3.88
N SER A 414 28.00 10.26 -4.10
CA SER A 414 28.59 10.38 -5.44
C SER A 414 28.12 9.27 -6.39
N GLU A 415 28.34 9.47 -7.68
CA GLU A 415 28.01 8.51 -8.74
C GLU A 415 28.74 7.17 -8.60
N GLU A 416 29.91 7.15 -7.95
CA GLU A 416 30.69 5.93 -7.67
C GLU A 416 29.92 4.91 -6.82
N TRP A 417 28.96 5.37 -6.01
CA TRP A 417 28.15 4.49 -5.19
C TRP A 417 27.19 3.65 -6.04
N TYR A 418 26.54 4.25 -7.05
CA TYR A 418 25.36 3.63 -7.69
C TYR A 418 25.51 3.34 -9.19
N LEU A 419 26.33 4.09 -9.94
CA LEU A 419 26.51 3.81 -11.38
C LEU A 419 27.08 2.41 -11.66
N PRO A 420 28.05 1.87 -10.89
CA PRO A 420 28.55 0.51 -11.10
C PRO A 420 27.50 -0.59 -10.88
N LEU A 421 26.38 -0.27 -10.23
CA LEU A 421 25.30 -1.20 -9.88
C LEU A 421 24.11 -1.13 -10.84
N VAL A 422 24.22 -0.33 -11.89
CA VAL A 422 23.25 -0.30 -12.99
C VAL A 422 23.46 -1.56 -13.83
N LYS A 423 22.38 -2.10 -14.40
CA LYS A 423 22.49 -3.21 -15.35
C LYS A 423 23.35 -2.76 -16.55
N PRO A 424 24.33 -3.56 -17.00
CA PRO A 424 25.13 -3.27 -18.20
C PRO A 424 24.28 -3.03 -19.44
#